data_AF-A0A1J0LJS2-F1
#
_entry.id   AF-A0A1J0LJS2-F1
#
_cell.length_a   1.000
_cell.length_b   1.000
_cell.length_c   1.000
_cell.angle_alpha   90.00
_cell.angle_beta   90.00
_cell.angle_gamma   90.00
#
_symmetry.space_group_name_H-M   'P 1'
#
loop_
_entity.id
_entity.type
_entity.pdbx_description
1 polymer ?
#
loop_
_entity_poly.entity_id
_entity_poly.type
_entity_poly.pdbx_seq_one_letter_code
_entity_poly.pdbx_strand_id
1 'polypeptide(L)'
;MSVIFLIFNLPNIIIYLNYYRENRYTKINIDTKNNSIGIVKNGISKQYKITEVKSSIYHLGIYYKNRIDNAMRWKMINSDLAYWDLEFKNGDRYYISNLLVDFLHDKPFVDNTKYRFRMFQYINKSDSKEALGLKQVQEKNRTEKFVMKFQSKSESELNEILNNKSKYQKEAVKAVEIIMKNKNVG
;
A
#
# COMPACT_ATOMS: atom_id res chain seq x y z
N MET A 1 26.20 -25.68 -0.95
CA MET A 1 24.76 -25.99 -0.74
C MET A 1 23.98 -24.84 -0.12
N SER A 2 24.38 -24.34 1.06
CA SER A 2 23.68 -23.27 1.79
C SER A 2 23.64 -21.91 1.05
N VAL A 3 24.72 -21.50 0.40
CA VAL A 3 24.79 -20.23 -0.36
C VAL A 3 23.90 -20.27 -1.62
N ILE A 4 23.89 -21.40 -2.31
CA ILE A 4 23.04 -21.63 -3.49
C ILE A 4 21.56 -21.56 -3.08
N PHE A 5 21.20 -22.23 -1.98
CA PHE A 5 19.85 -22.18 -1.44
C PHE A 5 19.41 -20.74 -1.09
N LEU A 6 20.31 -19.94 -0.51
CA LEU A 6 20.01 -18.54 -0.18
C LEU A 6 19.77 -17.69 -1.43
N ILE A 7 20.61 -17.81 -2.47
CA ILE A 7 20.52 -17.03 -3.71
C ILE A 7 19.20 -17.33 -4.44
N PHE A 8 18.79 -18.60 -4.51
CA PHE A 8 17.53 -18.99 -5.18
C PHE A 8 16.27 -18.58 -4.39
N ASN A 9 16.36 -18.44 -3.06
CA ASN A 9 15.23 -18.04 -2.21
C ASN A 9 15.18 -16.55 -1.88
N LEU A 10 16.27 -15.80 -2.10
CA LEU A 10 16.34 -14.37 -1.83
C LEU A 10 15.21 -13.58 -2.52
N PRO A 11 14.84 -13.85 -3.79
CA PRO A 11 13.69 -13.20 -4.42
C PRO A 11 12.38 -13.42 -3.63
N ASN A 12 12.16 -14.64 -3.12
CA ASN A 12 10.96 -14.97 -2.33
C ASN A 12 10.92 -14.14 -1.05
N ILE A 13 12.05 -14.07 -0.34
CA ILE A 13 12.18 -13.29 0.90
C ILE A 13 11.87 -11.81 0.63
N ILE A 14 12.41 -11.24 -0.45
CA ILE A 14 12.16 -9.86 -0.84
C ILE A 14 10.66 -9.61 -1.11
N ILE A 15 9.99 -10.54 -1.80
CA ILE A 15 8.56 -10.44 -2.08
C ILE A 15 7.75 -10.50 -0.78
N TYR A 16 8.06 -11.46 0.11
CA TYR A 16 7.42 -11.57 1.42
C TYR A 16 7.57 -10.29 2.25
N LEU A 17 8.77 -9.71 2.31
CA LEU A 17 9.02 -8.46 3.02
C LEU A 17 8.20 -7.30 2.43
N ASN A 18 8.11 -7.22 1.10
CA ASN A 18 7.30 -6.20 0.43
C ASN A 18 5.81 -6.34 0.76
N TYR A 19 5.28 -7.56 0.72
CA TYR A 19 3.88 -7.84 1.02
C TYR A 19 3.57 -7.57 2.49
N TYR A 20 4.44 -8.04 3.39
CA TYR A 20 4.32 -7.76 4.81
C TYR A 20 4.31 -6.26 5.09
N ARG A 21 5.26 -5.50 4.54
CA ARG A 21 5.31 -4.04 4.72
C ARG A 21 4.03 -3.36 4.23
N GLU A 22 3.46 -3.84 3.12
CA GLU A 22 2.26 -3.23 2.53
C GLU A 22 0.97 -3.57 3.28
N ASN A 23 0.89 -4.78 3.83
CA ASN A 23 -0.35 -5.38 4.26
C ASN A 23 -0.44 -5.69 5.76
N ARG A 24 0.65 -5.56 6.54
CA ARG A 24 0.70 -5.89 7.99
C ARG A 24 -0.44 -5.30 8.82
N TYR A 25 -0.90 -4.09 8.47
CA TYR A 25 -1.99 -3.39 9.18
C TYR A 25 -3.21 -3.18 8.30
N THR A 26 -3.46 -4.12 7.39
CA THR A 26 -4.64 -4.12 6.52
C THR A 26 -5.52 -5.32 6.85
N LYS A 27 -6.82 -5.08 6.99
CA LYS A 27 -7.86 -6.11 7.06
C LYS A 27 -8.80 -5.88 5.90
N ILE A 28 -9.24 -6.95 5.26
CA ILE A 28 -10.22 -6.91 4.18
C ILE A 28 -11.35 -7.88 4.49
N ASN A 29 -12.58 -7.45 4.22
CA ASN A 29 -13.75 -8.28 4.26
C ASN A 29 -14.49 -8.13 2.93
N ILE A 30 -14.80 -9.25 2.27
CA ILE A 30 -15.45 -9.28 0.97
C ILE A 30 -16.73 -10.08 1.12
N ASP A 31 -17.85 -9.41 0.91
CA ASP A 31 -19.16 -10.05 0.89
C ASP A 31 -19.75 -9.92 -0.51
N THR A 32 -19.54 -10.96 -1.32
CA THR A 32 -20.04 -11.02 -2.70
C THR A 32 -21.56 -11.11 -2.76
N LYS A 33 -22.22 -11.68 -1.74
CA LYS A 33 -23.69 -11.77 -1.70
C LYS A 33 -24.32 -10.40 -1.45
N ASN A 34 -23.72 -9.63 -0.55
CA ASN A 34 -24.19 -8.28 -0.21
C ASN A 34 -23.51 -7.18 -1.03
N ASN A 35 -22.77 -7.51 -2.11
CA ASN A 35 -22.11 -6.56 -3.00
C ASN A 35 -21.22 -5.55 -2.25
N SER A 36 -20.43 -6.02 -1.28
CA SER A 36 -19.69 -5.13 -0.38
C SER A 36 -18.23 -5.55 -0.16
N ILE A 37 -17.35 -4.54 -0.08
CA ILE A 37 -15.93 -4.69 0.21
C ILE A 37 -15.59 -3.72 1.33
N GLY A 38 -15.24 -4.25 2.50
CA GLY A 38 -14.73 -3.48 3.64
C GLY A 38 -13.22 -3.57 3.72
N ILE A 39 -12.54 -2.42 3.79
CA ILE A 39 -11.08 -2.36 3.93
C ILE A 39 -10.74 -1.49 5.13
N VAL A 40 -10.00 -2.06 6.08
CA VAL A 40 -9.38 -1.33 7.18
C VAL A 40 -7.88 -1.27 6.96
N LYS A 41 -7.31 -0.09 6.74
CA LYS A 41 -5.87 0.08 6.53
C LYS A 41 -5.32 1.13 7.48
N ASN A 42 -4.33 0.75 8.30
CA ASN A 42 -3.74 1.62 9.32
C ASN A 42 -4.80 2.25 10.26
N GLY A 43 -5.81 1.47 10.64
CA GLY A 43 -6.91 1.93 11.51
C GLY A 43 -8.03 2.71 10.81
N ILE A 44 -7.86 3.09 9.54
CA ILE A 44 -8.91 3.76 8.76
C ILE A 44 -9.80 2.70 8.12
N SER A 45 -11.07 2.69 8.50
CA SER A 45 -12.10 1.82 7.91
C SER A 45 -12.81 2.53 6.75
N LYS A 46 -12.94 1.84 5.62
CA LYS A 46 -13.76 2.27 4.49
C LYS A 46 -14.57 1.09 3.96
N GLN A 47 -15.81 1.39 3.59
CA GLN A 47 -16.73 0.43 2.96
C GLN A 47 -16.99 0.86 1.53
N TYR A 48 -16.97 -0.10 0.61
CA TYR A 48 -17.22 0.09 -0.81
C TYR A 48 -18.25 -0.92 -1.30
N LYS A 49 -18.90 -0.61 -2.43
CA LYS A 49 -19.66 -1.60 -3.20
C LYS A 49 -18.77 -2.23 -4.27
N ILE A 50 -19.01 -3.51 -4.63
CA ILE A 50 -18.25 -4.16 -5.72
C ILE A 50 -18.48 -3.41 -7.03
N THR A 51 -19.67 -2.87 -7.25
CA THR A 51 -20.01 -2.02 -8.41
C THR A 51 -19.26 -0.69 -8.49
N GLU A 52 -18.60 -0.28 -7.40
CA GLU A 52 -17.74 0.93 -7.36
C GLU A 52 -16.30 0.61 -7.74
N VAL A 53 -15.96 -0.66 -7.96
CA VAL A 53 -14.66 -1.05 -8.49
C VAL A 53 -14.55 -0.56 -9.93
N LYS A 54 -13.50 0.22 -10.18
CA LYS A 54 -13.12 0.73 -11.50
C LYS A 54 -12.18 -0.23 -12.21
N SER A 55 -11.23 -0.80 -11.48
CA SER A 55 -10.27 -1.76 -12.02
C SER A 55 -9.97 -2.84 -10.97
N SER A 56 -9.93 -4.09 -11.43
CA SER A 56 -9.57 -5.25 -10.64
C SER A 56 -8.58 -6.09 -11.46
N ILE A 57 -7.35 -6.23 -10.97
CA ILE A 57 -6.28 -6.97 -11.67
C ILE A 57 -5.56 -7.89 -10.70
N TYR A 58 -5.57 -9.19 -10.97
CA TYR A 58 -4.74 -10.17 -10.27
C TYR A 58 -3.37 -10.27 -10.94
N HIS A 59 -2.34 -9.89 -10.20
CA HIS A 59 -0.95 -10.03 -10.61
C HIS A 59 -0.40 -11.36 -10.10
N LEU A 60 -0.30 -12.31 -11.02
CA LEU A 60 0.06 -13.71 -10.75
C LEU A 60 1.48 -14.03 -11.20
N GLY A 61 2.07 -15.07 -10.64
CA GLY A 61 3.32 -15.60 -11.16
C GLY A 61 3.14 -16.32 -12.50
N ILE A 62 4.07 -16.16 -13.45
CA ILE A 62 4.00 -16.90 -14.73
C ILE A 62 3.95 -18.41 -14.51
N TYR A 63 4.62 -18.91 -13.47
CA TYR A 63 4.69 -20.32 -13.12
C TYR A 63 3.53 -20.78 -12.23
N TYR A 64 2.52 -19.95 -12.02
CA TYR A 64 1.34 -20.31 -11.25
C TYR A 64 0.44 -21.18 -12.12
N LYS A 65 0.14 -22.39 -11.64
CA LYS A 65 -0.76 -23.32 -12.33
C LYS A 65 -2.18 -23.04 -11.87
N ASN A 66 -2.93 -22.25 -12.65
CA ASN A 66 -4.33 -21.98 -12.37
C ASN A 66 -5.25 -22.78 -13.31
N ARG A 67 -6.54 -22.82 -12.98
CA ARG A 67 -7.57 -23.44 -13.85
C ARG A 67 -7.83 -22.63 -15.14
N ILE A 68 -7.30 -21.41 -15.23
CA ILE A 68 -7.59 -20.41 -16.27
C ILE A 68 -6.58 -20.50 -17.44
N ASP A 69 -5.33 -20.84 -17.12
CA ASP A 69 -4.19 -20.93 -18.02
C ASP A 69 -3.46 -22.25 -17.70
N ASN A 70 -3.87 -23.33 -18.37
CA ASN A 70 -3.33 -24.68 -18.15
C ASN A 70 -2.10 -24.95 -19.04
N ALA A 71 -1.20 -23.97 -19.19
CA ALA A 71 -0.07 -24.00 -20.12
C ALA A 71 1.10 -24.92 -19.72
N MET A 72 0.84 -26.06 -19.06
CA MET A 72 1.85 -27.08 -18.70
C MET A 72 3.12 -26.52 -18.01
N ARG A 73 2.98 -25.46 -17.21
CA ARG A 73 4.12 -24.78 -16.57
C ARG A 73 4.59 -25.53 -15.32
N TRP A 74 5.89 -25.51 -15.07
CA TRP A 74 6.48 -26.09 -13.87
C TRP A 74 6.20 -25.17 -12.68
N LYS A 75 5.64 -25.72 -11.60
CA LYS A 75 5.33 -24.95 -10.39
C LYS A 75 6.64 -24.50 -9.73
N MET A 76 6.77 -23.21 -9.46
CA MET A 76 7.90 -22.63 -8.73
C MET A 76 7.43 -22.10 -7.37
N ILE A 77 8.32 -22.05 -6.37
CA ILE A 77 7.94 -21.64 -5.00
C ILE A 77 7.38 -20.20 -4.97
N ASN A 78 7.89 -19.31 -5.81
CA ASN A 78 7.38 -17.93 -5.92
C ASN A 78 6.02 -17.85 -6.62
N SER A 79 5.56 -18.92 -7.25
CA SER A 79 4.36 -18.86 -8.07
C SER A 79 3.06 -18.83 -7.27
N ASP A 80 3.12 -19.20 -5.99
CA ASP A 80 2.00 -19.10 -5.05
C ASP A 80 1.92 -17.71 -4.38
N LEU A 81 2.77 -16.75 -4.77
CA LEU A 81 2.70 -15.36 -4.32
C LEU A 81 2.06 -14.50 -5.40
N ALA A 82 1.09 -13.68 -4.99
CA ALA A 82 0.39 -12.78 -5.86
C ALA A 82 -0.09 -11.53 -5.12
N TYR A 83 -0.47 -10.52 -5.88
CA TYR A 83 -1.22 -9.39 -5.33
C TYR A 83 -2.37 -8.99 -6.24
N TRP A 84 -3.41 -8.47 -5.63
CA TRP A 84 -4.58 -7.88 -6.24
C TRP A 84 -4.42 -6.37 -6.25
N ASP A 85 -4.46 -5.80 -7.46
CA ASP A 85 -4.53 -4.36 -7.70
C ASP A 85 -6.00 -3.97 -7.85
N LEU A 86 -6.52 -3.27 -6.84
CA LEU A 86 -7.92 -2.90 -6.72
C LEU A 86 -8.05 -1.38 -6.71
N GLU A 87 -8.68 -0.82 -7.73
CA GLU A 87 -8.95 0.62 -7.86
C GLU A 87 -10.46 0.88 -7.87
N PHE A 88 -10.90 1.83 -7.06
CA PHE A 88 -12.29 2.27 -6.96
C PHE A 88 -12.52 3.55 -7.78
N LYS A 89 -13.77 3.79 -8.18
CA LYS A 89 -14.18 4.97 -8.97
C LYS A 89 -13.84 6.31 -8.30
N ASN A 90 -13.79 6.35 -6.97
CA ASN A 90 -13.40 7.51 -6.19
C ASN A 90 -11.87 7.79 -6.17
N GLY A 91 -11.08 6.96 -6.86
CA GLY A 91 -9.63 7.07 -6.94
C GLY A 91 -8.86 6.38 -5.81
N ASP A 92 -9.55 5.76 -4.84
CA ASP A 92 -8.87 4.92 -3.86
C ASP A 92 -8.31 3.66 -4.54
N ARG A 93 -7.06 3.32 -4.23
CA ARG A 93 -6.37 2.15 -4.79
C ARG A 93 -5.65 1.37 -3.71
N TYR A 94 -5.78 0.05 -3.77
CA TYR A 94 -5.23 -0.88 -2.82
C TYR A 94 -4.45 -1.99 -3.52
N TYR A 95 -3.30 -2.33 -2.93
CA TYR A 95 -2.50 -3.49 -3.32
C TYR A 95 -2.61 -4.52 -2.21
N ILE A 96 -3.31 -5.62 -2.49
CA ILE A 96 -3.68 -6.63 -1.50
C ILE A 96 -2.97 -7.92 -1.86
N SER A 97 -2.02 -8.34 -1.04
CA SER A 97 -1.38 -9.65 -1.19
C SER A 97 -2.38 -10.79 -1.01
N ASN A 98 -2.16 -11.90 -1.71
CA ASN A 98 -2.89 -13.15 -1.48
C ASN A 98 -2.68 -13.74 -0.08
N LEU A 99 -1.69 -13.25 0.67
CA LEU A 99 -1.50 -13.59 2.09
C LEU A 99 -2.60 -13.00 3.00
N LEU A 100 -3.32 -11.97 2.56
CA LEU A 100 -4.45 -11.39 3.30
C LEU A 100 -5.79 -12.03 2.93
N VAL A 101 -5.97 -12.33 1.66
CA VAL A 101 -7.19 -12.91 1.11
C VAL A 101 -6.79 -13.83 -0.03
N ASP A 102 -7.22 -15.08 0.05
CA ASP A 102 -6.95 -16.04 -1.01
C ASP A 102 -7.84 -15.71 -2.22
N PHE A 103 -7.22 -15.26 -3.31
CA PHE A 103 -7.85 -15.07 -4.61
C PHE A 103 -7.20 -15.96 -5.68
N LEU A 104 -6.30 -16.87 -5.28
CA LEU A 104 -5.57 -17.72 -6.21
C LEU A 104 -6.41 -18.89 -6.68
N HIS A 105 -7.26 -19.42 -5.80
CA HIS A 105 -8.01 -20.65 -6.02
C HIS A 105 -9.50 -20.43 -6.26
N ASP A 106 -9.98 -19.22 -6.00
CA ASP A 106 -11.38 -18.85 -6.10
C ASP A 106 -11.74 -18.20 -7.44
N LYS A 107 -13.03 -18.17 -7.75
CA LYS A 107 -13.56 -17.28 -8.79
C LYS A 107 -13.26 -15.83 -8.39
N PRO A 108 -13.01 -14.93 -9.37
CA PRO A 108 -12.84 -13.52 -9.07
C PRO A 108 -13.96 -12.98 -8.18
N PHE A 109 -13.57 -12.23 -7.15
CA PHE A 109 -14.53 -11.51 -6.29
C PHE A 109 -15.26 -10.39 -7.02
N VAL A 110 -14.65 -9.86 -8.09
CA VAL A 110 -15.19 -8.79 -8.93
C VAL A 110 -15.30 -9.29 -10.36
N ASP A 111 -16.46 -9.09 -10.97
CA ASP A 111 -16.67 -9.39 -12.38
C ASP A 111 -15.69 -8.60 -13.26
N ASN A 112 -15.24 -9.20 -14.36
CA ASN A 112 -14.25 -8.63 -15.28
C ASN A 112 -12.84 -8.39 -14.68
N THR A 113 -12.49 -9.09 -13.59
CA THR A 113 -11.12 -9.09 -13.08
C THR A 113 -10.14 -9.59 -14.16
N LYS A 114 -9.11 -8.79 -14.43
CA LYS A 114 -8.07 -9.13 -15.41
C LYS A 114 -6.94 -9.90 -14.74
N TYR A 115 -6.23 -10.70 -15.51
CA TYR A 115 -5.06 -11.46 -15.06
C TYR A 115 -3.80 -10.93 -15.72
N ARG A 116 -2.77 -10.68 -14.92
CA ARG A 116 -1.45 -10.27 -15.40
C ARG A 116 -0.38 -11.18 -14.83
N PHE A 117 0.25 -11.95 -15.70
CA PHE A 117 1.32 -12.86 -15.32
C PHE A 117 2.68 -12.17 -15.34
N ARG A 118 3.51 -12.40 -14.31
CA ARG A 118 4.85 -11.83 -14.17
C ARG A 118 5.84 -12.86 -13.66
N MET A 119 7.08 -12.80 -14.13
CA MET A 119 8.15 -13.68 -13.68
C MET A 119 8.51 -13.41 -12.21
N PHE A 120 8.58 -12.13 -11.85
CA PHE A 120 8.81 -11.66 -10.48
C PHE A 120 7.61 -10.84 -10.00
N GLN A 121 6.96 -11.30 -8.94
CA GLN A 121 5.73 -10.70 -8.42
C GLN A 121 6.11 -9.66 -7.38
N TYR A 122 6.08 -8.38 -7.76
CA TYR A 122 6.30 -7.27 -6.85
C TYR A 122 5.15 -6.27 -6.97
N ILE A 123 4.78 -5.66 -5.85
CA ILE A 123 3.78 -4.58 -5.82
C ILE A 123 4.43 -3.35 -6.44
N ASN A 124 4.01 -3.00 -7.65
CA ASN A 124 4.49 -1.80 -8.32
C ASN A 124 3.65 -0.58 -7.91
N LYS A 125 4.30 0.40 -7.27
CA LYS A 125 3.72 1.68 -6.84
C LYS A 125 4.24 2.90 -7.59
N SER A 126 5.00 2.72 -8.67
CA SER A 126 5.63 3.83 -9.40
C SER A 126 4.62 4.86 -9.93
N ASP A 127 3.36 4.44 -10.14
CA ASP A 127 2.24 5.28 -10.59
C ASP A 127 1.16 5.46 -9.49
N SER A 128 1.54 5.31 -8.22
CA SER A 128 0.54 5.29 -7.14
C SER A 128 -0.03 6.68 -6.83
N LYS A 129 -1.21 6.93 -7.38
CA LYS A 129 -2.21 7.79 -6.72
C LYS A 129 -2.67 7.07 -5.45
N GLU A 130 -1.88 7.09 -4.38
CA GLU A 130 -2.32 6.54 -3.09
C GLU A 130 -3.65 7.19 -2.69
N ALA A 131 -4.59 6.37 -2.20
CA ALA A 131 -5.92 6.76 -1.75
C ALA A 131 -5.89 8.11 -1.00
N LEU A 132 -6.67 9.08 -1.48
CA LEU A 132 -6.62 10.50 -1.07
C LEU A 132 -6.73 10.71 0.44
N GLY A 133 -7.42 9.81 1.17
CA GLY A 133 -7.53 9.86 2.63
C GLY A 133 -6.31 9.35 3.41
N LEU A 134 -5.53 8.41 2.85
CA LEU A 134 -4.33 7.86 3.51
C LEU A 134 -3.15 8.83 3.46
N LYS A 135 -3.03 9.63 2.38
CA LYS A 135 -2.05 10.71 2.29
C LYS A 135 -2.28 11.77 3.36
N GLN A 136 -3.52 12.23 3.56
CA GLN A 136 -3.82 13.25 4.57
C GLN A 136 -3.49 12.79 6.00
N VAL A 137 -3.78 11.52 6.34
CA VAL A 137 -3.46 10.97 7.68
C VAL A 137 -1.95 10.78 7.86
N GLN A 138 -1.22 10.35 6.82
CA GLN A 138 0.24 10.29 6.88
C GLN A 138 0.88 11.67 6.99
N GLU A 139 0.41 12.66 6.22
CA GLU A 139 0.85 14.05 6.31
C GLU A 139 0.61 14.60 7.72
N LYS A 140 -0.59 14.39 8.28
CA LYS A 140 -0.93 14.82 9.64
C LYS A 140 -0.02 14.17 10.69
N ASN A 141 0.18 12.85 10.64
CA ASN A 141 1.08 12.14 11.55
C ASN A 141 2.54 12.60 11.43
N ARG A 142 3.01 12.92 10.22
CA ARG A 142 4.36 13.47 10.00
C ARG A 142 4.48 14.88 10.55
N THR A 143 3.49 15.74 10.30
CA THR A 143 3.44 17.08 10.88
C THR A 143 3.42 17.03 12.40
N GLU A 144 2.63 16.16 13.02
CA GLU A 144 2.61 15.98 14.49
C GLU A 144 3.96 15.52 15.04
N LYS A 145 4.66 14.59 14.36
CA LYS A 145 6.04 14.21 14.73
C LYS A 145 7.01 15.38 14.64
N PHE A 146 6.91 16.21 13.61
CA PHE A 146 7.72 17.41 13.50
C PHE A 146 7.36 18.45 14.57
N VAL A 147 6.09 18.60 14.92
CA VAL A 147 5.66 19.48 16.02
C VAL A 147 6.33 19.05 17.32
N MET A 148 6.26 17.77 17.69
CA MET A 148 6.95 17.27 18.90
C MET A 148 8.46 17.49 18.85
N LYS A 149 9.08 17.23 17.68
CA LYS A 149 10.54 17.42 17.51
C LYS A 149 10.97 18.88 17.61
N PHE A 150 10.12 19.82 17.18
CA PHE A 150 10.44 21.24 17.10
C PHE A 150 9.96 22.05 18.31
N GLN A 151 9.21 21.44 19.23
CA GLN A 151 8.76 22.11 20.46
C GLN A 151 9.91 22.69 21.29
N SER A 152 11.08 22.02 21.31
CA SER A 152 12.25 22.47 22.07
C SER A 152 13.15 23.46 21.32
N LYS A 153 12.82 23.83 20.08
CA LYS A 153 13.63 24.75 19.28
C LYS A 153 13.36 26.22 19.64
N SER A 154 14.42 27.01 19.55
CA SER A 154 14.35 28.47 19.68
C SER A 154 13.65 29.12 18.49
N GLU A 155 13.15 30.34 18.65
CA GLU A 155 12.50 31.08 17.57
C GLU A 155 13.44 31.38 16.39
N SER A 156 14.73 31.61 16.67
CA SER A 156 15.73 31.81 15.62
C SER A 156 15.83 30.57 14.72
N GLU A 157 15.89 29.37 15.30
CA GLU A 157 15.94 28.11 14.54
C GLU A 157 14.63 27.83 13.79
N LEU A 158 13.48 28.18 14.36
CA LEU A 158 12.19 28.03 13.70
C LEU A 158 12.06 28.99 12.50
N ASN A 159 12.51 30.23 12.66
CA ASN A 159 12.54 31.22 11.58
C ASN A 159 13.51 30.83 10.46
N GLU A 160 14.64 30.18 10.77
CA GLU A 160 15.55 29.65 9.75
C GLU A 160 14.85 28.60 8.85
N ILE A 161 14.04 27.73 9.44
CA ILE A 161 13.25 26.73 8.71
C ILE A 161 12.20 27.40 7.82
N LEU A 162 11.53 28.45 8.32
CA LEU A 162 10.55 29.23 7.55
C LEU A 162 11.18 30.06 6.43
N ASN A 163 12.42 30.52 6.59
CA ASN A 163 13.14 31.27 5.56
C ASN A 163 13.73 30.37 4.48
N ASN A 164 13.98 29.09 4.81
CA ASN A 164 14.54 28.10 3.89
C ASN A 164 13.55 27.01 3.48
N LYS A 165 12.25 27.35 3.28
CA LYS A 165 11.17 26.37 3.05
C LYS A 165 11.49 25.32 1.96
N SER A 166 12.23 25.71 0.92
CA SER A 166 12.63 24.81 -0.19
C SER A 166 13.58 23.68 0.21
N LYS A 167 14.33 23.83 1.31
CA LYS A 167 15.26 22.81 1.83
C LYS A 167 14.60 21.81 2.77
N TYR A 168 13.35 22.04 3.16
CA TYR A 168 12.65 21.25 4.17
C TYR A 168 11.42 20.54 3.60
N GLN A 169 11.03 19.45 4.26
CA GLN A 169 9.78 18.76 3.94
C GLN A 169 8.58 19.68 4.22
N LYS A 170 7.54 19.59 3.38
CA LYS A 170 6.35 20.45 3.47
C LYS A 170 5.65 20.30 4.84
N GLU A 171 5.68 19.10 5.40
CA GLU A 171 5.13 18.75 6.71
C GLU A 171 5.93 19.38 7.86
N ALA A 172 7.25 19.53 7.70
CA ALA A 172 8.13 20.19 8.66
C ALA A 172 7.88 21.71 8.70
N VAL A 173 7.70 22.33 7.52
CA VAL A 173 7.34 23.76 7.42
C VAL A 173 5.99 24.02 8.07
N LYS A 174 4.96 23.20 7.78
CA LYS A 174 3.64 23.29 8.44
C LYS A 174 3.73 23.16 9.96
N ALA A 175 4.58 22.27 10.47
CA ALA A 175 4.76 22.09 11.91
C ALA A 175 5.33 23.36 12.57
N VAL A 176 6.29 24.03 11.92
CA VAL A 176 6.84 25.30 12.42
C VAL A 176 5.79 26.41 12.40
N GLU A 177 4.97 26.51 11.35
CA GLU A 177 3.87 27.50 11.28
C GLU A 177 2.87 27.32 12.43
N ILE A 178 2.55 26.07 12.81
CA ILE A 178 1.70 25.77 13.98
C ILE A 178 2.35 26.23 15.29
N ILE A 179 3.64 25.92 15.49
CA ILE A 179 4.36 26.28 16.73
C ILE A 179 4.48 27.80 16.88
N MET A 180 4.87 28.50 15.80
CA MET A 180 5.02 29.96 15.81
C MET A 180 3.68 30.66 16.05
N LYS A 181 2.58 30.15 15.48
CA LYS A 181 1.24 30.68 15.74
C LYS A 181 0.83 30.54 17.21
N ASN A 182 1.21 29.45 17.88
CA ASN A 182 0.92 29.25 19.29
C ASN A 182 1.80 30.10 20.21
N LYS A 183 3.04 30.42 19.81
CA LYS A 183 3.93 31.32 20.57
C LYS A 183 3.50 32.79 20.50
N ASN A 184 2.95 33.24 19.37
CA ASN A 184 2.52 34.63 19.17
C ASN A 184 1.15 34.97 19.82
N VAL A 185 0.50 34.02 20.50
CA VAL A 185 -0.82 34.19 21.15
C VAL A 185 -0.71 34.14 22.68
N GLY A 186 0.50 33.97 23.22
CA GLY A 186 0.82 34.13 24.66
C GLY A 186 1.54 35.45 24.92
#